data_AF-A0A1Z5LBT8-F1
#
_entry.id   AF-A0A1Z5LBT8-F1
#
_cell.length_a   1.000
_cell.length_b   1.000
_cell.length_c   1.000
_cell.angle_alpha   90.00
_cell.angle_beta   90.00
_cell.angle_gamma   90.00
#
_symmetry.space_group_name_H-M   'P 1'
#
loop_
_entity.id
_entity.type
_entity.pdbx_description
1 polymer ?
#
loop_
_entity_poly.entity_id
_entity_poly.type
_entity_poly.pdbx_seq_one_letter_code
_entity_poly.pdbx_strand_id
1 'polypeptide(L)'
;MLANLGLIDACSETASGVMRPEDRDLVLLSSAKLNLQRMAFFGLAEFPKLSQTMFEATFNLSFKRRARSRNFLRGRKYRKKSPEETMPGQVERVTALNSLDVELYNYAKELLFSRFEKVKGRSPEMSEDEKGFMEPYSGENWADEED
;
A
#
# COMPACT_ATOMS: atom_id res chain seq x y z
N MET A 1 -8.22 -12.29 5.27
CA MET A 1 -8.13 -11.64 3.94
C MET A 1 -8.77 -10.27 4.03
N LEU A 2 -8.31 -9.29 3.25
CA LEU A 2 -8.91 -7.94 3.22
C LEU A 2 -10.29 -7.96 2.54
N ALA A 3 -10.45 -8.72 1.46
CA ALA A 3 -11.75 -8.92 0.83
C ALA A 3 -12.57 -10.02 1.55
N ASN A 4 -13.89 -9.86 1.57
CA ASN A 4 -14.81 -10.85 2.10
C ASN A 4 -15.23 -11.84 1.00
N LEU A 5 -14.67 -13.04 1.02
CA LEU A 5 -14.99 -14.10 0.06
C LEU A 5 -16.39 -14.71 0.28
N GLY A 6 -16.94 -14.63 1.50
CA GLY A 6 -18.28 -15.14 1.78
C GLY A 6 -19.38 -14.40 1.01
N LEU A 7 -19.12 -13.17 0.55
CA LEU A 7 -20.03 -12.43 -0.34
C LEU A 7 -20.06 -13.02 -1.75
N ILE A 8 -18.95 -13.64 -2.19
CA ILE A 8 -18.83 -14.26 -3.51
C ILE A 8 -19.42 -15.67 -3.44
N ASP A 9 -19.12 -16.41 -2.37
CA ASP A 9 -19.60 -17.77 -2.17
C ASP A 9 -21.13 -17.80 -1.97
N ALA A 10 -21.68 -16.87 -1.18
CA ALA A 10 -23.13 -16.77 -0.98
C ALA A 10 -23.89 -16.39 -2.27
N CYS A 11 -23.28 -15.59 -3.15
CA CYS A 11 -23.83 -15.28 -4.47
C CYS A 11 -23.78 -16.50 -5.42
N SER A 12 -22.84 -17.43 -5.22
CA SER A 12 -22.75 -18.64 -6.04
C SER A 12 -23.79 -19.72 -5.64
N GLU A 13 -24.20 -19.75 -4.37
CA GLU A 13 -25.13 -20.73 -3.82
C GLU A 13 -26.62 -20.33 -3.96
N THR A 14 -26.92 -19.03 -4.07
CA THR A 14 -28.31 -18.53 -4.18
C THR A 14 -28.80 -18.46 -5.63
N ALA A 15 -29.16 -19.62 -6.17
CA ALA A 15 -30.26 -19.88 -7.13
C ALA A 15 -30.43 -19.07 -8.45
N SER A 16 -29.59 -18.10 -8.83
CA SER A 16 -29.75 -17.38 -10.11
C SER A 16 -28.44 -16.87 -10.70
N GLY A 17 -27.66 -17.78 -11.28
CA GLY A 17 -26.63 -17.44 -12.27
C GLY A 17 -25.22 -17.30 -11.71
N VAL A 18 -24.28 -17.89 -12.43
CA VAL A 18 -22.83 -17.69 -12.24
C VAL A 18 -22.55 -16.18 -12.32
N MET A 19 -22.06 -15.59 -11.23
CA MET A 19 -21.65 -14.19 -11.19
C MET A 19 -20.61 -13.94 -12.28
N ARG A 20 -20.80 -12.91 -13.11
CA ARG A 20 -19.80 -12.57 -14.14
C ARG A 20 -18.48 -12.20 -13.44
N PRO A 21 -17.32 -12.53 -14.04
CA PRO A 21 -16.02 -12.21 -13.45
C PRO A 21 -15.88 -10.72 -13.08
N GLU A 22 -16.39 -9.83 -13.92
CA GLU A 22 -16.37 -8.38 -13.70
C GLU A 22 -17.15 -7.95 -12.44
N ASP A 23 -18.37 -8.50 -12.27
CA ASP A 23 -19.20 -8.18 -11.12
C ASP A 23 -18.56 -8.72 -9.82
N ARG A 24 -17.91 -9.90 -9.91
CA ARG A 24 -17.15 -10.51 -8.81
C ARG A 24 -15.98 -9.62 -8.38
N ASP A 25 -15.20 -9.14 -9.35
CA ASP A 25 -14.03 -8.31 -9.12
C ASP A 25 -14.41 -6.98 -8.45
N LEU A 26 -15.52 -6.37 -8.88
CA LEU A 26 -16.08 -5.16 -8.26
C LEU A 26 -16.47 -5.39 -6.79
N VAL A 27 -17.14 -6.50 -6.49
CA VAL A 27 -17.55 -6.84 -5.12
C VAL A 27 -16.33 -7.12 -4.24
N LEU A 28 -15.35 -7.86 -4.77
CA LEU A 28 -14.11 -8.19 -4.06
C LEU A 28 -13.34 -6.92 -3.68
N LEU A 29 -13.13 -6.04 -4.65
CA LEU A 29 -12.41 -4.79 -4.47
C LEU A 29 -13.16 -3.83 -3.53
N SER A 30 -14.47 -3.68 -3.70
CA SER A 30 -15.30 -2.82 -2.84
C SER A 30 -15.26 -3.30 -1.39
N SER A 31 -15.36 -4.61 -1.17
CA SER A 31 -15.23 -5.20 0.16
C SER A 31 -13.85 -4.96 0.75
N ALA A 32 -12.78 -5.10 -0.04
CA ALA A 32 -11.42 -4.87 0.42
C ALA A 32 -11.19 -3.41 0.83
N LYS A 33 -11.65 -2.45 0.02
CA LYS A 33 -11.56 -1.00 0.32
C LYS A 33 -12.30 -0.66 1.61
N LEU A 34 -13.51 -1.18 1.80
CA LEU A 34 -14.31 -0.95 3.01
C LEU A 34 -13.63 -1.52 4.26
N ASN A 35 -13.10 -2.75 4.16
CA ASN A 35 -12.41 -3.37 5.28
C ASN A 35 -11.12 -2.62 5.62
N LEU A 36 -10.36 -2.18 4.61
CA LEU A 36 -9.16 -1.36 4.81
C LEU A 36 -9.48 -0.03 5.50
N GLN A 37 -10.59 0.63 5.13
CA GLN A 37 -11.07 1.83 5.83
C GLN A 37 -11.40 1.55 7.29
N ARG A 38 -12.02 0.41 7.59
CA ARG A 38 -12.46 0.06 8.95
C ARG A 38 -11.34 -0.42 9.85
N MET A 39 -10.18 -0.77 9.31
CA MET A 39 -9.01 -1.10 10.13
C MET A 39 -8.61 0.11 10.97
N ALA A 40 -8.35 -0.15 12.26
CA ALA A 40 -7.84 0.84 13.19
C ALA A 40 -6.56 1.50 12.64
N PHE A 41 -5.66 0.69 12.08
CA PHE A 41 -4.42 1.15 11.46
C PHE A 41 -3.98 0.20 10.34
N PHE A 42 -3.36 0.76 9.30
CA PHE A 42 -2.56 0.05 8.30
C PHE A 42 -1.39 0.94 7.88
N GLY A 43 -0.32 0.33 7.35
CA GLY A 43 0.87 1.03 6.89
C GLY A 43 1.33 0.54 5.52
N LEU A 44 2.13 1.36 4.84
CA LEU A 44 2.74 1.03 3.56
C LEU A 44 4.23 0.73 3.76
N ALA A 45 4.69 -0.37 3.17
CA ALA A 45 6.07 -0.83 3.32
C ALA A 45 7.11 0.17 2.77
N GLU A 46 6.72 0.96 1.76
CA GLU A 46 7.53 2.01 1.14
C GLU A 46 7.67 3.24 2.05
N PHE A 47 6.72 3.44 2.97
CA PHE A 47 6.68 4.58 3.88
C PHE A 47 6.74 4.11 5.35
N PRO A 48 7.84 3.46 5.78
CA PRO A 48 7.92 2.86 7.11
C PRO A 48 7.94 3.90 8.23
N LYS A 49 8.53 5.08 7.99
CA LYS A 49 8.55 6.21 8.93
C LYS A 49 7.15 6.81 9.10
N LEU A 50 6.47 7.14 7.99
CA LEU A 50 5.08 7.61 7.99
C LEU A 50 4.15 6.64 8.73
N SER A 51 4.28 5.35 8.42
CA SER A 51 3.50 4.28 9.05
C SER A 51 3.76 4.21 10.56
N GLN A 52 5.00 4.42 11.00
CA GLN A 52 5.32 4.46 12.44
C GLN A 52 4.63 5.65 13.13
N THR A 53 4.79 6.87 12.62
CA THR A 53 4.15 8.06 13.21
C THR A 53 2.64 7.90 13.30
N MET A 54 2.02 7.38 12.23
CA MET A 54 0.58 7.11 12.20
C MET A 54 0.15 6.06 13.23
N PHE A 55 0.94 5.01 13.44
CA PHE A 55 0.65 4.00 14.46
C PHE A 55 0.73 4.60 15.87
N GLU A 56 1.79 5.35 16.15
CA GLU A 56 2.02 6.02 17.43
C GLU A 56 0.86 6.97 17.76
N ALA A 57 0.43 7.79 16.80
CA ALA A 57 -0.71 8.69 16.94
C ALA A 57 -2.05 7.96 17.10
N THR A 58 -2.25 6.82 16.44
CA THR A 58 -3.50 6.06 16.50
C THR A 58 -3.70 5.38 17.85
N PHE A 59 -2.63 4.80 18.41
CA PHE A 59 -2.70 4.03 19.65
C PHE A 59 -2.18 4.78 20.88
N ASN A 60 -1.71 6.01 20.70
CA ASN A 60 -1.08 6.81 21.75
C ASN A 60 0.09 6.07 22.43
N LEU A 61 0.97 5.49 21.60
CA LEU A 61 2.16 4.73 22.00
C LEU A 61 3.39 5.32 21.31
N SER A 62 4.58 4.98 21.81
CA SER A 62 5.84 5.33 21.15
C SER A 62 6.73 4.10 20.95
N PHE A 63 7.34 3.96 19.78
CA PHE A 63 8.32 2.93 19.55
C PHE A 63 9.66 3.34 20.16
N LYS A 64 10.33 2.40 20.84
CA LYS A 64 11.69 2.62 21.39
C LYS A 64 12.74 2.92 20.32
N ARG A 65 12.50 2.51 19.08
CA ARG A 65 13.44 2.67 17.96
C ARG A 65 12.69 3.21 16.75
N ARG A 66 13.21 4.29 16.16
CA ARG A 66 12.70 4.84 14.91
C ARG A 66 12.81 3.82 13.78
N ALA A 67 11.78 3.80 12.94
CA ALA A 67 11.74 3.10 11.69
C ALA A 67 12.85 3.68 10.81
N ARG A 68 13.78 2.82 10.45
CA ARG A 68 14.74 3.15 9.41
C ARG A 68 13.98 3.03 8.10
N SER A 69 14.17 4.00 7.21
CA SER A 69 13.91 3.76 5.79
C SER A 69 14.83 2.61 5.42
N ARG A 70 14.30 1.39 5.49
CA ARG A 70 14.95 0.28 4.87
C ARG A 70 14.56 0.44 3.42
N ASN A 71 15.51 0.35 2.50
CA ASN A 71 15.24 0.23 1.06
C ASN A 71 14.59 -1.15 0.82
N PHE A 72 13.45 -1.40 1.46
CA PHE A 72 12.97 -2.66 2.02
C PHE A 72 12.26 -3.56 1.01
N LEU A 73 12.70 -3.49 -0.25
CA LEU A 73 12.55 -4.60 -1.19
C LEU A 73 13.90 -5.28 -1.48
N ARG A 74 15.03 -4.73 -1.01
CA ARG A 74 16.34 -5.41 -1.01
C ARG A 74 16.40 -6.50 0.08
N GLY A 75 15.51 -7.48 -0.02
CA GLY A 75 15.73 -8.79 0.55
C GLY A 75 16.98 -9.39 -0.09
N ARG A 76 18.11 -9.23 0.60
CA ARG A 76 19.46 -9.77 0.36
C ARG A 76 19.53 -11.31 0.23
N LYS A 77 18.40 -12.00 0.05
CA LYS A 77 18.28 -13.45 -0.21
C LYS A 77 17.39 -13.81 -1.41
N TYR A 78 16.63 -12.85 -1.97
CA TYR A 78 15.74 -13.07 -3.11
C TYR A 78 16.01 -12.11 -4.27
N ARG A 79 17.21 -11.52 -4.35
CA ARG A 79 17.68 -10.86 -5.57
C ARG A 79 18.02 -11.93 -6.62
N LYS A 80 17.02 -12.70 -7.05
CA LYS A 80 16.99 -13.19 -8.42
C LYS A 80 16.66 -11.95 -9.23
N LYS A 81 17.69 -11.42 -9.87
CA LYS A 81 17.61 -10.49 -11.00
C LYS A 81 17.38 -9.02 -10.63
N SER A 82 18.31 -8.14 -11.02
CA SER A 82 18.08 -6.70 -11.05
C SER A 82 16.87 -6.37 -11.95
N PRO A 83 16.28 -5.16 -11.88
CA PRO A 83 15.27 -4.73 -12.85
C PRO A 83 15.74 -4.84 -14.32
N GLU A 84 17.05 -4.80 -14.56
CA GLU A 84 17.66 -5.02 -15.88
C GLU A 84 17.66 -6.51 -16.29
N GLU A 85 17.57 -7.41 -15.32
CA GLU A 85 17.51 -8.85 -15.53
C GLU A 85 16.06 -9.39 -15.53
N THR A 86 15.06 -8.57 -15.18
CA THR A 86 13.65 -8.91 -15.45
C THR A 86 13.39 -8.85 -16.95
N MET A 87 12.74 -9.89 -17.47
CA MET A 87 12.40 -9.96 -18.89
C MET A 87 11.57 -8.74 -19.30
N PRO A 88 11.80 -8.13 -20.48
CA PRO A 88 10.96 -7.04 -20.96
C PRO A 88 9.49 -7.50 -20.98
N GLY A 89 8.59 -6.67 -20.44
CA GLY A 89 7.16 -6.98 -20.31
C GLY A 89 6.76 -7.87 -19.13
N GLN A 90 7.69 -8.33 -18.28
CA GLN A 90 7.33 -9.12 -17.10
C GLN A 90 6.58 -8.28 -16.06
N VAL A 91 6.99 -7.03 -15.85
CA VAL A 91 6.33 -6.10 -14.91
C VAL A 91 4.90 -5.81 -15.40
N GLU A 92 4.73 -5.49 -16.67
CA GLU A 92 3.41 -5.24 -17.29
C GLU A 92 2.48 -6.45 -17.17
N ARG A 93 3.02 -7.66 -17.33
CA ARG A 93 2.24 -8.88 -17.15
C ARG A 93 1.80 -9.06 -15.70
N VAL A 94 2.69 -8.81 -14.74
CA VAL A 94 2.35 -8.92 -13.31
C VAL A 94 1.34 -7.85 -12.92
N THR A 95 1.49 -6.61 -13.38
CA THR A 95 0.53 -5.54 -13.08
C THR A 95 -0.83 -5.81 -13.71
N ALA A 96 -0.88 -6.34 -14.94
CA ALA A 96 -2.14 -6.73 -15.59
C ALA A 96 -2.87 -7.85 -14.84
N LEU A 97 -2.13 -8.86 -14.34
CA LEU A 97 -2.69 -9.95 -13.55
C LEU A 97 -3.14 -9.53 -12.15
N ASN A 98 -2.60 -8.43 -11.62
CA ASN A 98 -2.89 -7.91 -10.27
C ASN A 98 -3.60 -6.54 -10.34
N SER A 99 -4.42 -6.31 -11.36
CA SER A 99 -5.10 -5.02 -11.59
C SER A 99 -5.90 -4.55 -10.38
N LEU A 100 -6.62 -5.46 -9.71
CA LEU A 100 -7.38 -5.16 -8.49
C LEU A 100 -6.49 -4.77 -7.32
N ASP A 101 -5.35 -5.43 -7.14
CA ASP A 101 -4.40 -5.11 -6.08
C ASP A 101 -3.73 -3.76 -6.34
N VAL A 102 -3.44 -3.44 -7.61
CA VAL A 102 -2.95 -2.10 -8.00
C VAL A 102 -3.96 -1.03 -7.64
N GLU A 103 -5.24 -1.25 -7.94
CA GLU A 103 -6.30 -0.29 -7.58
C GLU A 103 -6.49 -0.17 -6.06
N LEU A 104 -6.45 -1.29 -5.34
CA LEU A 104 -6.53 -1.32 -3.88
C LEU A 104 -5.33 -0.60 -3.24
N TYR A 105 -4.12 -0.78 -3.79
CA TYR A 105 -2.91 -0.11 -3.32
C TYR A 105 -2.98 1.40 -3.53
N ASN A 106 -3.41 1.87 -4.71
CA ASN A 106 -3.58 3.30 -4.97
C ASN A 106 -4.57 3.93 -3.98
N TYR A 107 -5.70 3.24 -3.78
CA TYR A 107 -6.69 3.63 -2.78
C TYR A 107 -6.12 3.66 -1.34
N ALA A 108 -5.33 2.65 -0.97
CA ALA A 108 -4.67 2.59 0.34
C ALA A 108 -3.70 3.77 0.54
N LYS A 109 -2.97 4.13 -0.50
CA LYS A 109 -2.01 5.24 -0.51
C LYS A 109 -2.70 6.58 -0.28
N GLU A 110 -3.75 6.87 -1.04
CA GLU A 110 -4.57 8.07 -0.86
C GLU A 110 -5.17 8.14 0.54
N LEU A 111 -5.72 7.02 1.03
CA LEU A 111 -6.32 6.94 2.36
C LEU A 111 -5.30 7.18 3.47
N LEU A 112 -4.09 6.63 3.36
CA LEU A 112 -3.03 6.83 4.35
C LEU A 112 -2.59 8.28 4.40
N PHE A 113 -2.35 8.92 3.25
CA PHE A 113 -1.96 10.32 3.19
C PHE A 113 -3.05 11.25 3.71
N SER A 114 -4.30 11.03 3.33
CA SER A 114 -5.44 11.82 3.85
C SER A 114 -5.57 11.70 5.38
N ARG A 115 -5.34 10.51 5.94
CA ARG A 115 -5.32 10.32 7.40
C ARG A 115 -4.15 11.02 8.06
N PHE A 116 -2.97 10.97 7.45
CA PHE A 116 -1.79 11.66 7.95
C PHE A 116 -1.97 13.17 8.01
N GLU A 117 -2.53 13.78 6.97
CA GLU A 117 -2.85 15.22 6.95
C GLU A 117 -3.79 15.61 8.10
N LYS A 118 -4.80 14.79 8.39
CA LYS A 118 -5.74 15.02 9.50
C LYS A 118 -5.06 14.93 10.88
N VAL A 119 -4.15 13.97 11.05
CA VAL A 119 -3.37 13.82 12.29
C VAL A 119 -2.41 15.01 12.45
N LYS A 120 -1.74 15.41 11.37
CA LYS A 120 -0.83 16.57 11.33
C LYS A 120 -1.54 17.88 11.66
N GLY A 121 -2.75 18.10 11.15
CA GLY A 121 -3.54 19.29 11.49
C GLY A 121 -3.92 19.40 12.97
N ARG A 122 -3.86 18.29 13.72
CA ARG A 122 -4.20 18.23 15.15
C ARG A 122 -2.97 18.40 16.06
N SER A 123 -1.77 18.15 15.55
CA SER A 123 -0.50 18.21 16.28
C SER A 123 0.48 19.16 15.58
N PRO A 124 0.59 20.44 16.01
CA PRO A 124 1.45 21.43 15.37
C PRO A 124 2.96 21.21 15.58
N GLU A 125 3.36 20.26 16.42
CA GLU A 125 4.77 19.89 16.59
C GLU A 125 5.18 18.86 15.51
N MET A 126 5.86 19.33 14.47
CA MET A 126 6.47 18.47 13.44
C MET A 126 7.95 18.82 13.31
N SER A 127 8.82 17.81 13.30
CA SER A 127 10.24 17.96 12.99
C SER A 127 10.48 18.13 11.50
N GLU A 128 11.52 18.88 11.09
CA GLU A 128 11.81 19.20 9.68
C GLU A 128 11.90 17.97 8.75
N ASP A 129 12.30 16.81 9.29
CA ASP A 129 12.35 15.52 8.61
C ASP A 129 11.03 15.05 7.98
N GLU A 130 9.88 15.52 8.48
CA GLU A 130 8.55 15.08 8.05
C GLU A 130 8.00 15.89 6.86
N LYS A 131 8.64 17.01 6.51
CA LYS A 131 8.26 17.85 5.35
C LYS A 131 8.76 17.26 4.02
N GLY A 132 9.84 16.49 4.02
CA GLY A 132 10.39 15.83 2.81
C GLY A 132 9.57 14.64 2.29
N PHE A 133 8.48 14.25 2.97
CA PHE A 133 7.66 13.07 2.62
C PHE A 133 6.61 13.32 1.53
N MET A 134 6.34 14.58 1.19
CA MET A 134 5.27 14.97 0.27
C MET A 134 5.79 15.34 -1.13
N GLU A 135 7.08 15.12 -1.41
CA GLU A 135 7.52 15.12 -2.80
C GLU A 135 7.02 13.86 -3.50
N PRO A 136 6.44 13.99 -4.72
CA PRO A 136 6.30 12.84 -5.61
C PRO A 136 7.69 12.22 -5.73
N TYR A 137 7.77 10.89 -5.72
CA TYR A 137 9.02 10.19 -6.01
C TYR A 137 9.54 10.73 -7.36
N SER A 138 10.47 11.69 -7.31
CA SER A 138 11.18 12.15 -8.48
C SER A 138 11.90 10.90 -8.97
N GLY A 139 11.71 10.55 -10.24
CA GLY A 139 12.43 9.46 -10.87
C GLY A 139 13.92 9.81 -11.01
N GLU A 140 14.55 10.29 -9.94
CA GLU A 140 15.99 10.52 -9.86
C GLU A 140 16.68 9.22 -10.23
N ASN A 141 17.34 9.29 -11.37
CA ASN A 141 18.13 8.24 -11.95
C ASN A 141 19.38 8.11 -11.06
N TRP A 142 19.31 7.24 -10.06
CA TRP A 142 20.42 6.89 -9.16
C TRP A 142 21.67 6.33 -9.86
N ALA A 143 21.70 6.30 -11.20
CA ALA A 143 22.83 5.82 -11.99
C ALA A 143 23.91 6.91 -12.22
N ASP A 144 23.60 8.18 -11.94
CA ASP A 144 24.49 9.29 -12.28
C ASP A 144 25.30 9.84 -11.08
N GLU A 145 25.20 9.22 -9.89
CA GLU A 145 25.89 9.68 -8.67
C GLU A 145 26.90 8.68 -8.07
N GLU A 146 27.50 7.80 -8.88
CA GLU A 146 28.69 7.06 -8.46
C GLU A 146 29.79 7.10 -9.54
N ASP A 147 30.61 8.16 -9.50
CA ASP A 147 32.06 8.13 -9.73
C ASP A 147 32.78 8.08 -8.36
#